data_AF-A0A251XN28-F1
#
_entry.id   AF-A0A251XN28-F1
#
_cell.length_a   1.000
_cell.length_b   1.000
_cell.length_c   1.000
_cell.angle_alpha   90.00
_cell.angle_beta   90.00
_cell.angle_gamma   90.00
#
_symmetry.space_group_name_H-M   'P 1'
#
loop_
_entity.id
_entity.type
_entity.pdbx_description
1 polymer ?
#
loop_
_entity_poly.entity_id
_entity_poly.type
_entity_poly.pdbx_seq_one_letter_code
_entity_poly.pdbx_strand_id
1 'polypeptide(L)'
;MIDDNADERASSAAPTTAAELPAERKAALLSGRNFWETEAIPELGLPSVVLADGTYGLRHQAGQHDHLALFESTPATCFPPGVAVGSSWDRRVAQRLGAALGREARAQGVDIVLGPGVNIKRSPLCGRNFEYYSEDPLVSGVLGAAFTRALQSEGPGVSVKHFAANNQETHRQTVSADVDERTLREIYLSAFERVVRDGEPATVMASYNRINGVFASENRWLLTNVLREEWGFDGVVVSDWNAVTDRVAALRAGLDLEMPGGTGAHDDDVTGALATGELTSEDLDASVTRVAALARYASSDRPSVDLDGHHLLAQELASECAVLLRNERGALPIPDGKQVAVIGAFAQAPRYQGGGSAHVNATRVDSPLEALRDLTIEQGIAISSAEGFSLDGTGTMRVC
;
A
#
# COMPACT_ATOMS: atom_id res chain seq x y z
N MET A 1 5.82 -33.84 -63.19
CA MET A 1 4.58 -33.57 -62.43
C MET A 1 4.94 -33.86 -60.98
N ILE A 2 5.72 -33.01 -60.31
CA ILE A 2 5.34 -31.70 -59.74
C ILE A 2 3.89 -31.74 -59.26
N ASP A 3 3.73 -32.00 -57.97
CA ASP A 3 2.72 -31.35 -57.14
C ASP A 3 3.47 -30.82 -55.92
N ASP A 4 3.85 -29.55 -56.02
CA ASP A 4 4.20 -28.68 -54.89
C ASP A 4 2.89 -28.34 -54.19
N ASN A 5 2.73 -28.77 -52.94
CA ASN A 5 1.80 -28.13 -52.03
C ASN A 5 2.62 -27.39 -50.98
N ALA A 6 2.86 -26.11 -51.28
CA ALA A 6 3.53 -25.17 -50.42
C ALA A 6 2.72 -25.00 -49.13
N ASP A 7 3.31 -25.41 -48.01
CA ASP A 7 2.90 -25.01 -46.68
C ASP A 7 3.31 -23.54 -46.53
N GLU A 8 2.42 -22.60 -46.89
CA GLU A 8 2.52 -21.19 -46.53
C GLU A 8 2.33 -21.05 -45.01
N ARG A 9 3.36 -21.44 -44.25
CA ARG A 9 3.54 -20.92 -42.90
C ARG A 9 4.10 -19.51 -43.03
N ALA A 10 3.19 -18.53 -42.99
CA ALA A 10 3.55 -17.16 -42.70
C ALA A 10 4.42 -17.16 -41.44
N SER A 11 5.72 -16.92 -41.60
CA SER A 11 6.62 -16.64 -40.51
C SER A 11 6.24 -15.28 -39.94
N SER A 12 5.28 -15.22 -39.01
CA SER A 12 5.06 -14.00 -38.25
C SER A 12 6.33 -13.73 -37.45
N ALA A 13 6.98 -12.59 -37.69
CA ALA A 13 8.10 -12.14 -36.87
C ALA A 13 7.67 -12.14 -35.39
N ALA A 14 8.57 -12.52 -34.49
CA ALA A 14 8.31 -12.44 -33.06
C ALA A 14 8.01 -10.97 -32.70
N PRO A 15 7.02 -10.70 -31.83
CA PRO A 15 6.69 -9.33 -31.44
C PRO A 15 7.92 -8.68 -30.79
N THR A 16 8.17 -7.44 -31.17
CA THR A 16 9.28 -6.60 -30.69
C THR A 16 8.79 -5.49 -29.76
N THR A 17 7.49 -5.21 -29.75
CA THR A 17 6.84 -4.25 -28.85
C THR A 17 5.55 -4.84 -28.28
N ALA A 18 5.10 -4.30 -27.14
CA ALA A 18 3.86 -4.75 -26.50
C ALA A 18 2.60 -4.44 -27.35
N ALA A 19 2.68 -3.46 -28.26
CA ALA A 19 1.64 -3.13 -29.23
C ALA A 19 1.48 -4.20 -30.33
N GLU A 20 2.46 -5.07 -30.55
CA GLU A 20 2.39 -6.15 -31.57
C GLU A 20 1.75 -7.43 -31.02
N LEU A 21 1.41 -7.47 -29.73
CA LEU A 21 0.79 -8.62 -29.10
C LEU A 21 -0.67 -8.80 -29.56
N PRO A 22 -1.17 -10.05 -29.67
CA PRO A 22 -2.59 -10.31 -29.90
C PRO A 22 -3.48 -9.67 -28.83
N ALA A 23 -4.71 -9.31 -29.20
CA ALA A 23 -5.65 -8.63 -28.31
C ALA A 23 -5.92 -9.43 -27.02
N GLU A 24 -6.04 -10.75 -27.15
CA GLU A 24 -6.24 -11.69 -26.03
C GLU A 24 -5.05 -11.62 -25.07
N ARG A 25 -3.82 -11.54 -25.59
CA ARG A 25 -2.63 -11.45 -24.75
C ARG A 25 -2.53 -10.09 -24.07
N LYS A 26 -2.88 -9.03 -24.78
CA LYS A 26 -2.94 -7.68 -24.21
C LYS A 26 -3.99 -7.58 -23.10
N ALA A 27 -5.18 -8.15 -23.28
CA ALA A 27 -6.22 -8.19 -22.24
C ALA A 27 -5.73 -8.87 -20.96
N ALA A 28 -5.13 -10.07 -21.10
CA ALA A 28 -4.56 -10.81 -19.98
C ALA A 28 -3.44 -10.03 -19.25
N LEU A 29 -2.63 -9.24 -19.97
CA LEU A 29 -1.56 -8.44 -19.36
C LEU A 29 -2.05 -7.31 -18.45
N LEU A 30 -3.29 -6.89 -18.63
CA LEU A 30 -3.89 -5.85 -17.82
C LEU A 30 -4.53 -6.42 -16.54
N SER A 31 -4.55 -7.75 -16.35
CA SER A 31 -5.02 -8.39 -15.12
C SER A 31 -3.85 -9.09 -14.42
N GLY A 32 -3.95 -9.25 -13.09
CA GLY A 32 -2.96 -10.01 -12.34
C GLY A 32 -2.87 -11.46 -12.83
N ARG A 33 -1.66 -12.02 -12.85
CA ARG A 33 -1.49 -13.48 -13.03
C ARG A 33 -2.09 -14.25 -11.87
N ASN A 34 -1.97 -13.68 -10.67
CA ASN A 34 -2.53 -14.23 -9.45
C ASN A 34 -2.84 -13.08 -8.47
N PHE A 35 -2.79 -13.39 -7.17
CA PHE A 35 -3.13 -12.43 -6.14
C PHE A 35 -2.12 -11.27 -6.01
N TRP A 36 -0.84 -11.48 -6.33
CA TRP A 36 0.24 -10.52 -6.07
C TRP A 36 1.11 -10.20 -7.28
N GLU A 37 1.02 -10.99 -8.35
CA GLU A 37 1.96 -10.91 -9.46
C GLU A 37 1.26 -10.52 -10.75
N THR A 38 1.92 -9.68 -11.55
CA THR A 38 1.48 -9.40 -12.92
C THR A 38 1.79 -10.59 -13.83
N GLU A 39 1.17 -10.60 -15.00
CA GLU A 39 1.61 -11.46 -16.09
C GLU A 39 3.07 -11.12 -16.53
N ALA A 40 3.81 -12.13 -16.97
CA ALA A 40 5.14 -11.98 -17.59
C ALA A 40 5.02 -12.01 -19.11
N ILE A 41 5.93 -11.37 -19.84
CA ILE A 41 5.99 -11.45 -21.31
C ILE A 41 7.39 -11.92 -21.73
N PRO A 42 7.65 -13.25 -21.72
CA PRO A 42 8.95 -13.79 -22.07
C PRO A 42 9.42 -13.40 -23.47
N GLU A 43 8.50 -13.26 -24.43
CA GLU A 43 8.78 -12.90 -25.82
C GLU A 43 9.36 -11.49 -25.96
N LEU A 44 9.02 -10.59 -25.03
CA LEU A 44 9.52 -9.21 -24.96
C LEU A 44 10.61 -9.04 -23.89
N GLY A 45 11.01 -10.13 -23.22
CA GLY A 45 11.94 -10.09 -22.10
C GLY A 45 11.40 -9.34 -20.87
N LEU A 46 10.09 -9.17 -20.74
CA LEU A 46 9.47 -8.46 -19.63
C LEU A 46 9.12 -9.44 -18.49
N PRO A 47 9.76 -9.33 -17.31
CA PRO A 47 9.47 -10.18 -16.17
C PRO A 47 8.10 -9.85 -15.55
N SER A 48 7.59 -10.80 -14.76
CA SER A 48 6.50 -10.55 -13.81
C SER A 48 6.96 -9.54 -12.76
N VAL A 49 6.05 -8.67 -12.34
CA VAL A 49 6.24 -7.70 -11.25
C VAL A 49 5.49 -8.21 -10.03
N VAL A 50 6.17 -8.22 -8.88
CA VAL A 50 5.60 -8.63 -7.59
C VAL A 50 5.10 -7.42 -6.81
N LEU A 51 3.82 -7.41 -6.45
CA LEU A 51 3.19 -6.41 -5.61
C LEU A 51 2.99 -6.99 -4.20
N ALA A 52 3.27 -6.22 -3.16
CA ALA A 52 2.94 -6.61 -1.79
C ALA A 52 2.57 -5.42 -0.92
N ASP A 53 1.74 -5.65 0.09
CA ASP A 53 1.54 -4.71 1.19
C ASP A 53 2.88 -4.45 1.92
N GLY A 54 3.09 -3.33 2.62
CA GLY A 54 2.10 -2.34 3.02
C GLY A 54 2.71 -0.97 3.34
N THR A 55 2.07 -0.25 4.27
CA THR A 55 2.31 1.19 4.49
C THR A 55 3.33 1.50 5.57
N TYR A 56 3.54 0.60 6.53
CA TYR A 56 4.47 0.77 7.66
C TYR A 56 5.24 -0.53 7.98
N GLY A 57 5.35 -1.41 6.99
CA GLY A 57 6.05 -2.69 7.08
C GLY A 57 5.59 -3.59 5.94
N LEU A 58 6.45 -4.52 5.55
CA LEU A 58 6.17 -5.40 4.43
C LEU A 58 5.30 -6.57 4.90
N ARG A 59 4.27 -6.88 4.11
CA ARG A 59 3.46 -8.09 4.27
C ARG A 59 3.50 -8.84 2.94
N HIS A 60 4.59 -9.56 2.76
CA HIS A 60 4.79 -10.44 1.62
C HIS A 60 4.35 -11.87 1.99
N GLN A 61 3.33 -12.38 1.30
CA GLN A 61 2.81 -13.74 1.52
C GLN A 61 3.49 -14.72 0.56
N ALA A 62 4.58 -15.35 1.00
CA ALA A 62 5.23 -16.43 0.27
C ALA A 62 4.41 -17.73 0.42
N GLY A 63 3.29 -17.90 -0.28
CA GLY A 63 2.49 -19.12 -0.20
C GLY A 63 1.00 -18.98 -0.53
N GLN A 64 0.12 -19.36 0.40
CA GLN A 64 -1.33 -19.17 0.25
C GLN A 64 -1.70 -17.69 0.52
N HIS A 65 -2.64 -17.16 -0.26
CA HIS A 65 -2.88 -15.71 -0.35
C HIS A 65 -4.25 -15.33 0.18
N ASP A 66 -4.33 -14.21 0.91
CA ASP A 66 -5.61 -13.61 1.29
C ASP A 66 -5.53 -12.12 1.65
N HIS A 67 -6.65 -11.42 1.56
CA HIS A 67 -6.78 -10.02 1.96
C HIS A 67 -7.05 -9.83 3.46
N LEU A 68 -7.33 -10.92 4.19
CA LEU A 68 -7.77 -10.91 5.61
C LEU A 68 -6.65 -11.19 6.61
N ALA A 69 -5.42 -11.43 6.15
CA ALA A 69 -4.27 -11.80 6.99
C ALA A 69 -4.46 -13.11 7.76
N LEU A 70 -5.11 -14.11 7.15
CA LEU A 70 -5.29 -15.44 7.71
C LEU A 70 -4.07 -16.36 7.47
N PHE A 71 -3.21 -16.04 6.48
CA PHE A 71 -1.99 -16.80 6.18
C PHE A 71 -0.72 -16.04 6.58
N GLU A 72 0.27 -16.77 7.11
CA GLU A 72 1.55 -16.23 7.58
C GLU A 72 2.29 -15.49 6.44
N SER A 73 2.70 -14.25 6.72
CA SER A 73 3.58 -13.47 5.85
C SER A 73 5.03 -13.63 6.29
N THR A 74 5.97 -13.43 5.36
CA THR A 74 7.40 -13.40 5.68
C THR A 74 7.67 -12.33 6.74
N PRO A 75 8.46 -12.63 7.80
CA PRO A 75 8.78 -11.64 8.82
C PRO A 75 9.39 -10.37 8.24
N ALA A 76 8.96 -9.21 8.75
CA ALA A 76 9.47 -7.89 8.36
C ALA A 76 9.50 -6.96 9.57
N THR A 77 10.19 -5.82 9.45
CA THR A 77 10.15 -4.79 10.50
C THR A 77 8.78 -4.11 10.50
N CYS A 78 8.13 -4.07 11.66
CA CYS A 78 6.89 -3.30 11.85
C CYS A 78 7.25 -1.89 12.36
N PHE A 79 7.25 -0.91 11.46
CA PHE A 79 7.46 0.49 11.79
C PHE A 79 6.20 1.13 12.40
N PRO A 80 6.31 2.34 12.99
CA PRO A 80 5.14 3.06 13.50
C PRO A 80 4.06 3.24 12.42
N PRO A 81 2.77 2.97 12.72
CA PRO A 81 1.68 3.15 11.75
C PRO A 81 1.55 4.60 11.28
N GLY A 82 0.84 4.80 10.15
CA GLY A 82 0.64 6.12 9.55
C GLY A 82 0.13 7.18 10.53
N VAL A 83 -0.75 6.83 11.48
CA VAL A 83 -1.21 7.76 12.52
C VAL A 83 -0.09 8.28 13.43
N ALA A 84 0.88 7.44 13.75
CA ALA A 84 2.05 7.82 14.53
C ALA A 84 2.97 8.70 13.69
N VAL A 85 3.30 8.28 12.47
CA VAL A 85 4.14 9.07 11.54
C VAL A 85 3.54 10.45 11.27
N GLY A 86 2.23 10.54 11.10
CA GLY A 86 1.49 11.80 10.96
C GLY A 86 1.68 12.75 12.14
N SER A 87 1.91 12.21 13.34
CA SER A 87 2.12 12.97 14.57
C SER A 87 3.55 13.47 14.75
N SER A 88 4.52 12.99 13.95
CA SER A 88 5.91 13.48 13.98
C SER A 88 6.05 14.89 13.39
N TRP A 89 5.20 15.26 12.42
CA TRP A 89 5.34 16.47 11.60
C TRP A 89 6.74 16.61 10.93
N ASP A 90 7.48 15.51 10.78
CA ASP A 90 8.81 15.50 10.18
C ASP A 90 8.87 14.58 8.95
N ARG A 91 9.12 15.20 7.79
CA ARG A 91 9.37 14.47 6.53
C ARG A 91 10.54 13.48 6.64
N ARG A 92 11.51 13.71 7.54
CA ARG A 92 12.66 12.82 7.75
C ARG A 92 12.22 11.49 8.34
N VAL A 93 11.21 11.47 9.22
CA VAL A 93 10.62 10.23 9.75
C VAL A 93 10.05 9.40 8.60
N ALA A 94 9.23 10.02 7.75
CA ALA A 94 8.65 9.35 6.58
C ALA A 94 9.71 8.87 5.57
N GLN A 95 10.77 9.65 5.34
CA GLN A 95 11.88 9.28 4.47
C GLN A 95 12.64 8.07 4.99
N ARG A 96 13.01 8.08 6.28
CA ARG A 96 13.78 7.00 6.90
C ARG A 96 12.99 5.69 6.92
N LEU A 97 11.69 5.77 7.20
CA LEU A 97 10.77 4.64 7.11
C LEU A 97 10.69 4.12 5.67
N GLY A 98 10.42 5.00 4.69
CA GLY A 98 10.31 4.62 3.28
C GLY A 98 11.58 3.94 2.75
N ALA A 99 12.76 4.47 3.07
CA ALA A 99 14.04 3.87 2.69
C ALA A 99 14.26 2.49 3.33
N ALA A 100 13.97 2.33 4.63
CA ALA A 100 14.10 1.04 5.30
C ALA A 100 13.15 -0.01 4.72
N LEU A 101 11.90 0.36 4.48
CA LEU A 101 10.91 -0.50 3.85
C LEU A 101 11.29 -0.86 2.40
N GLY A 102 11.85 0.09 1.63
CA GLY A 102 12.33 -0.17 0.28
C GLY A 102 13.47 -1.20 0.24
N ARG A 103 14.41 -1.13 1.20
CA ARG A 103 15.46 -2.15 1.34
C ARG A 103 14.90 -3.53 1.70
N GLU A 104 13.93 -3.60 2.60
CA GLU A 104 13.27 -4.86 2.94
C GLU A 104 12.45 -5.43 1.77
N ALA A 105 11.71 -4.59 1.05
CA ALA A 105 10.99 -4.98 -0.15
C ALA A 105 11.93 -5.58 -1.20
N ARG A 106 13.05 -4.92 -1.47
CA ARG A 106 14.07 -5.42 -2.41
C ARG A 106 14.68 -6.75 -1.96
N ALA A 107 14.96 -6.90 -0.67
CA ALA A 107 15.50 -8.15 -0.10
C ALA A 107 14.50 -9.32 -0.21
N GLN A 108 13.20 -9.04 -0.06
CA GLN A 108 12.15 -10.05 -0.18
C GLN A 108 11.63 -10.24 -1.61
N GLY A 109 12.13 -9.46 -2.56
CA GLY A 109 11.76 -9.56 -3.97
C GLY A 109 10.42 -8.98 -4.34
N VAL A 110 9.99 -7.98 -3.60
CA VAL A 110 8.82 -7.16 -3.92
C VAL A 110 9.27 -5.99 -4.79
N ASP A 111 8.62 -5.85 -5.94
CA ASP A 111 8.95 -4.83 -6.93
C ASP A 111 8.08 -3.57 -6.78
N ILE A 112 6.85 -3.70 -6.28
CA ILE A 112 5.95 -2.58 -5.97
C ILE A 112 5.38 -2.74 -4.56
N VAL A 113 5.57 -1.73 -3.72
CA VAL A 113 5.01 -1.69 -2.37
C VAL A 113 3.67 -0.97 -2.38
N LEU A 114 2.63 -1.61 -1.85
CA LEU A 114 1.26 -1.09 -1.77
C LEU A 114 1.11 -0.11 -0.60
N GLY A 115 1.74 1.06 -0.71
CA GLY A 115 1.67 2.14 0.26
C GLY A 115 2.45 3.36 -0.25
N PRO A 116 2.23 4.56 0.33
CA PRO A 116 1.56 4.79 1.60
C PRO A 116 0.04 5.00 1.44
N GLY A 117 -0.68 4.86 2.55
CA GLY A 117 -2.09 5.20 2.66
C GLY A 117 -2.27 6.69 3.00
N VAL A 118 -2.91 7.46 2.14
CA VAL A 118 -3.07 8.93 2.31
C VAL A 118 -4.52 9.40 2.33
N ASN A 119 -5.48 8.49 2.52
CA ASN A 119 -6.88 8.88 2.70
C ASN A 119 -7.06 9.77 3.94
N ILE A 120 -7.90 10.79 3.81
CA ILE A 120 -8.20 11.74 4.89
C ILE A 120 -8.99 11.08 6.02
N LYS A 121 -8.61 11.36 7.27
CA LYS A 121 -9.33 10.94 8.47
C LYS A 121 -10.61 11.76 8.69
N ARG A 122 -11.60 11.62 7.80
CA ARG A 122 -12.88 12.36 7.85
C ARG A 122 -13.62 12.14 9.18
N SER A 123 -13.62 10.92 9.67
CA SER A 123 -14.29 10.50 10.90
C SER A 123 -13.30 9.72 11.76
N PRO A 124 -13.28 9.92 13.09
CA PRO A 124 -12.42 9.15 13.98
C PRO A 124 -12.78 7.65 14.00
N LEU A 125 -13.97 7.28 13.54
CA LEU A 125 -14.49 5.90 13.55
C LEU A 125 -14.05 5.05 12.36
N CYS A 126 -13.32 5.62 11.38
CA CYS A 126 -12.84 4.83 10.25
C CYS A 126 -11.85 3.76 10.72
N GLY A 127 -12.14 2.49 10.39
CA GLY A 127 -11.36 1.34 10.81
C GLY A 127 -9.90 1.35 10.35
N ARG A 128 -9.56 2.14 9.32
CA ARG A 128 -8.20 2.25 8.76
C ARG A 128 -7.47 3.55 9.12
N ASN A 129 -8.02 4.37 10.03
CA ASN A 129 -7.36 5.61 10.46
C ASN A 129 -5.93 5.38 11.01
N PHE A 130 -5.63 4.19 11.54
CA PHE A 130 -4.28 3.88 12.00
C PHE A 130 -3.25 3.86 10.85
N GLU A 131 -3.68 3.52 9.64
CA GLU A 131 -2.85 3.38 8.45
C GLU A 131 -2.58 4.72 7.75
N TYR A 132 -3.48 5.69 7.92
CA TYR A 132 -3.41 6.99 7.27
C TYR A 132 -2.69 8.05 8.13
N TYR A 133 -2.12 9.08 7.49
CA TYR A 133 -1.34 10.11 8.19
C TYR A 133 -2.20 11.09 9.00
N SER A 134 -3.07 11.87 8.34
CA SER A 134 -3.75 13.00 8.99
C SER A 134 -5.17 13.24 8.48
N GLU A 135 -5.93 14.05 9.21
CA GLU A 135 -7.14 14.72 8.70
C GLU A 135 -6.79 15.92 7.79
N ASP A 136 -5.56 16.42 7.88
CA ASP A 136 -5.06 17.52 7.07
C ASP A 136 -4.39 17.01 5.77
N PRO A 137 -4.80 17.52 4.59
CA PRO A 137 -4.25 17.09 3.31
C PRO A 137 -2.79 17.53 3.10
N LEU A 138 -2.37 18.66 3.68
CA LEU A 138 -1.00 19.14 3.56
C LEU A 138 -0.03 18.21 4.29
N VAL A 139 -0.32 17.84 5.54
CA VAL A 139 0.47 16.86 6.31
C VAL A 139 0.52 15.52 5.58
N SER A 140 -0.64 15.02 5.14
CA SER A 140 -0.72 13.72 4.45
C SER A 140 0.07 13.71 3.13
N GLY A 141 -0.04 14.77 2.33
CA GLY A 141 0.71 14.90 1.06
C GLY A 141 2.22 15.08 1.25
N VAL A 142 2.65 15.89 2.24
CA VAL A 142 4.09 16.10 2.53
C VAL A 142 4.75 14.78 2.95
N LEU A 143 4.15 14.08 3.90
CA LEU A 143 4.70 12.83 4.42
C LEU A 143 4.62 11.71 3.38
N GLY A 144 3.50 11.61 2.67
CA GLY A 144 3.33 10.64 1.57
C GLY A 144 4.39 10.82 0.48
N ALA A 145 4.61 12.03 -0.02
CA ALA A 145 5.61 12.28 -1.06
C ALA A 145 7.05 11.99 -0.57
N ALA A 146 7.33 12.29 0.70
CA ALA A 146 8.61 12.04 1.32
C ALA A 146 8.91 10.53 1.47
N PHE A 147 7.91 9.75 1.91
CA PHE A 147 7.97 8.28 1.92
C PHE A 147 8.17 7.73 0.51
N THR A 148 7.37 8.20 -0.45
CA THR A 148 7.38 7.69 -1.84
C THR A 148 8.76 7.83 -2.47
N ARG A 149 9.37 9.02 -2.44
CA ARG A 149 10.71 9.22 -3.01
C ARG A 149 11.77 8.36 -2.34
N ALA A 150 11.71 8.23 -1.01
CA ALA A 150 12.71 7.49 -0.27
C ALA A 150 12.64 5.99 -0.56
N LEU A 151 11.43 5.41 -0.60
CA LEU A 151 11.26 4.00 -0.94
C LEU A 151 11.72 3.73 -2.38
N GLN A 152 11.30 4.55 -3.33
CA GLN A 152 11.69 4.38 -4.74
C GLN A 152 13.18 4.56 -4.99
N SER A 153 13.88 5.34 -4.16
CA SER A 153 15.34 5.48 -4.26
C SER A 153 16.11 4.21 -3.92
N GLU A 154 15.46 3.23 -3.27
CA GLU A 154 16.04 1.93 -2.92
C GLU A 154 15.76 0.86 -3.98
N GLY A 155 14.99 1.18 -5.02
CA GLY A 155 14.68 0.30 -6.15
C GLY A 155 13.19 0.06 -6.38
N PRO A 156 12.44 -0.52 -5.42
CA PRO A 156 11.03 -0.86 -5.59
C PRO A 156 10.12 0.36 -5.82
N GLY A 157 9.08 0.21 -6.63
CA GLY A 157 8.07 1.25 -6.87
C GLY A 157 7.06 1.39 -5.72
N VAL A 158 6.33 2.49 -5.71
CA VAL A 158 5.27 2.78 -4.72
C VAL A 158 3.89 2.80 -5.36
N SER A 159 2.90 2.24 -4.66
CA SER A 159 1.47 2.42 -4.93
C SER A 159 0.80 3.30 -3.86
N VAL A 160 0.61 4.59 -4.17
CA VAL A 160 -0.14 5.47 -3.24
C VAL A 160 -1.62 5.10 -3.25
N LYS A 161 -2.23 4.98 -2.06
CA LYS A 161 -3.59 4.42 -1.93
C LYS A 161 -4.47 5.12 -0.88
N HIS A 162 -5.80 5.05 -0.94
CA HIS A 162 -6.65 4.53 -2.03
C HIS A 162 -7.34 5.72 -2.71
N PHE A 163 -7.16 5.86 -4.01
CA PHE A 163 -7.58 6.99 -4.81
C PHE A 163 -9.03 6.80 -5.29
N ALA A 164 -10.04 7.48 -4.73
CA ALA A 164 -10.00 8.46 -3.66
C ALA A 164 -11.26 8.34 -2.75
N ALA A 165 -11.30 9.13 -1.69
CA ALA A 165 -12.45 9.21 -0.78
C ALA A 165 -12.85 7.88 -0.08
N ASN A 166 -11.90 6.94 0.08
CA ASN A 166 -12.08 5.72 0.86
C ASN A 166 -11.89 5.97 2.37
N ASN A 167 -12.83 6.71 2.97
CA ASN A 167 -12.69 7.23 4.34
C ASN A 167 -13.53 6.48 5.39
N GLN A 168 -14.08 5.31 5.05
CA GLN A 168 -14.80 4.42 5.96
C GLN A 168 -14.77 2.98 5.45
N GLU A 169 -14.77 2.00 6.37
CA GLU A 169 -14.81 0.58 6.01
C GLU A 169 -16.24 0.06 5.80
N THR A 170 -17.22 0.66 6.48
CA THR A 170 -18.63 0.27 6.38
C THR A 170 -19.10 0.39 4.93
N HIS A 171 -19.46 -0.76 4.34
CA HIS A 171 -19.90 -0.87 2.94
C HIS A 171 -18.92 -0.28 1.91
N ARG A 172 -17.60 -0.31 2.17
CA ARG A 172 -16.60 0.31 1.28
C ARG A 172 -16.68 -0.12 -0.19
N GLN A 173 -17.16 -1.33 -0.47
CA GLN A 173 -17.36 -1.87 -1.83
C GLN A 173 -18.64 -1.42 -2.54
N THR A 174 -19.57 -0.77 -1.84
CA THR A 174 -20.87 -0.39 -2.42
C THR A 174 -21.30 1.03 -2.10
N VAL A 175 -20.74 1.68 -1.08
CA VAL A 175 -21.11 3.04 -0.70
C VAL A 175 -20.70 4.05 -1.79
N SER A 176 -21.50 5.10 -1.96
CA SER A 176 -21.10 6.30 -2.70
C SER A 176 -20.71 7.40 -1.73
N ALA A 177 -19.50 7.92 -1.87
CA ALA A 177 -19.09 9.17 -1.25
C ALA A 177 -19.58 10.32 -2.13
N ASP A 178 -20.70 10.91 -1.75
CA ASP A 178 -21.27 12.05 -2.47
C ASP A 178 -20.70 13.35 -1.89
N VAL A 179 -19.82 13.99 -2.66
CA VAL A 179 -18.96 15.09 -2.23
C VAL A 179 -18.85 16.11 -3.37
N ASP A 180 -19.03 17.39 -3.06
CA ASP A 180 -18.86 18.45 -4.05
C ASP A 180 -17.40 18.56 -4.52
N GLU A 181 -17.20 19.07 -5.74
CA GLU A 181 -15.86 19.11 -6.35
C GLU A 181 -14.87 19.93 -5.51
N ARG A 182 -15.30 21.05 -4.92
CA ARG A 182 -14.39 21.87 -4.11
C ARG A 182 -13.85 21.06 -2.94
N THR A 183 -14.71 20.37 -2.20
CA THR A 183 -14.28 19.51 -1.10
C THR A 183 -13.42 18.34 -1.60
N LEU A 184 -13.74 17.72 -2.74
CA LEU A 184 -12.88 16.69 -3.35
C LEU A 184 -11.48 17.25 -3.61
N ARG A 185 -11.37 18.39 -4.29
CA ARG A 185 -10.10 19.03 -4.68
C ARG A 185 -9.28 19.47 -3.46
N GLU A 186 -9.89 20.22 -2.55
CA GLU A 186 -9.20 20.85 -1.42
C GLU A 186 -8.82 19.84 -0.32
N ILE A 187 -9.59 18.76 -0.13
CA ILE A 187 -9.41 17.81 0.98
C ILE A 187 -8.96 16.43 0.51
N TYR A 188 -9.76 15.75 -0.29
CA TYR A 188 -9.55 14.32 -0.56
C TYR A 188 -8.52 14.03 -1.65
N LEU A 189 -8.35 14.96 -2.59
CA LEU A 189 -7.44 14.83 -3.72
C LEU A 189 -6.10 15.55 -3.51
N SER A 190 -6.08 16.63 -2.72
CA SER A 190 -4.87 17.45 -2.52
C SER A 190 -3.66 16.67 -2.01
N ALA A 191 -3.86 15.69 -1.11
CA ALA A 191 -2.78 14.81 -0.66
C ALA A 191 -2.24 13.94 -1.81
N PHE A 192 -3.11 13.35 -2.63
CA PHE A 192 -2.71 12.55 -3.80
C PHE A 192 -2.03 13.40 -4.87
N GLU A 193 -2.56 14.59 -5.19
CA GLU A 193 -1.94 15.52 -6.15
C GLU A 193 -0.48 15.77 -5.79
N ARG A 194 -0.23 16.02 -4.51
CA ARG A 194 1.12 16.24 -4.00
C ARG A 194 1.99 15.01 -4.10
N VAL A 195 1.49 13.83 -3.72
CA VAL A 195 2.26 12.59 -3.85
C VAL A 195 2.57 12.30 -5.32
N VAL A 196 1.62 12.53 -6.23
CA VAL A 196 1.81 12.35 -7.68
C VAL A 196 2.88 13.29 -8.22
N ARG A 197 2.78 14.59 -7.94
CA ARG A 197 3.70 15.60 -8.51
C ARG A 197 5.06 15.67 -7.83
N ASP A 198 5.12 15.52 -6.51
CA ASP A 198 6.37 15.64 -5.76
C ASP A 198 7.02 14.27 -5.52
N GLY A 199 6.24 13.19 -5.49
CA GLY A 199 6.68 11.85 -5.16
C GLY A 199 6.87 10.94 -6.37
N GLU A 200 6.15 11.19 -7.47
CA GLU A 200 6.18 10.41 -8.71
C GLU A 200 6.03 8.88 -8.46
N PRO A 201 4.93 8.44 -7.83
CA PRO A 201 4.74 7.04 -7.49
C PRO A 201 4.64 6.19 -8.77
N ALA A 202 5.22 4.99 -8.74
CA ALA A 202 5.11 4.03 -9.82
C ALA A 202 3.65 3.73 -10.20
N THR A 203 2.80 3.61 -9.19
CA THR A 203 1.39 3.30 -9.33
C THR A 203 0.49 4.12 -8.39
N VAL A 204 -0.79 4.23 -8.75
CA VAL A 204 -1.86 4.77 -7.90
C VAL A 204 -2.92 3.69 -7.78
N MET A 205 -3.33 3.35 -6.55
CA MET A 205 -4.36 2.34 -6.34
C MET A 205 -5.74 2.99 -6.26
N ALA A 206 -6.64 2.68 -7.19
CA ALA A 206 -8.04 3.14 -7.16
C ALA A 206 -8.81 2.52 -6.00
N SER A 207 -9.68 3.28 -5.34
CA SER A 207 -10.48 2.83 -4.19
C SER A 207 -11.66 1.93 -4.57
N TYR A 208 -12.17 1.18 -3.59
CA TYR A 208 -13.40 0.39 -3.71
C TYR A 208 -14.68 1.21 -3.94
N ASN A 209 -14.81 2.35 -3.25
CA ASN A 209 -16.08 3.05 -3.18
C ASN A 209 -16.44 3.77 -4.49
N ARG A 210 -17.70 4.17 -4.57
CA ARG A 210 -18.17 5.13 -5.57
C ARG A 210 -17.88 6.55 -5.10
N ILE A 211 -17.72 7.47 -6.04
CA ILE A 211 -17.63 8.91 -5.81
C ILE A 211 -18.70 9.55 -6.69
N ASN A 212 -19.68 10.22 -6.07
CA ASN A 212 -20.82 10.82 -6.77
C ASN A 212 -21.53 9.84 -7.73
N GLY A 213 -21.72 8.59 -7.29
CA GLY A 213 -22.46 7.55 -8.01
C GLY A 213 -21.65 6.64 -8.93
N VAL A 214 -20.38 6.95 -9.22
CA VAL A 214 -19.51 6.17 -10.13
C VAL A 214 -18.37 5.50 -9.36
N PHE A 215 -18.11 4.22 -9.61
CA PHE A 215 -16.98 3.50 -8.97
C PHE A 215 -15.65 4.19 -9.30
N ALA A 216 -14.77 4.33 -8.32
CA ALA A 216 -13.49 5.02 -8.54
C ALA A 216 -12.64 4.35 -9.62
N SER A 217 -12.68 3.01 -9.72
CA SER A 217 -12.05 2.21 -10.78
C SER A 217 -12.61 2.46 -12.19
N GLU A 218 -13.81 3.02 -12.30
CA GLU A 218 -14.55 3.28 -13.54
C GLU A 218 -14.76 4.78 -13.79
N ASN A 219 -14.19 5.64 -12.95
CA ASN A 219 -14.45 7.08 -12.99
C ASN A 219 -13.43 7.81 -13.89
N ARG A 220 -13.80 8.05 -15.15
CA ARG A 220 -12.94 8.74 -16.13
C ARG A 220 -12.55 10.16 -15.71
N TRP A 221 -13.44 10.88 -15.03
CA TRP A 221 -13.10 12.20 -14.50
C TRP A 221 -11.96 12.09 -13.49
N LEU A 222 -12.01 11.11 -12.59
CA LEU A 222 -10.98 10.90 -11.58
C LEU A 222 -9.66 10.37 -12.18
N LEU A 223 -9.72 9.27 -12.94
CA LEU A 223 -8.54 8.51 -13.36
C LEU A 223 -7.85 9.07 -14.61
N THR A 224 -8.58 9.77 -15.48
CA THR A 224 -8.01 10.38 -16.69
C THR A 224 -7.97 11.89 -16.58
N ASN A 225 -9.12 12.57 -16.41
CA ASN A 225 -9.13 14.04 -16.47
C ASN A 225 -8.30 14.66 -15.33
N VAL A 226 -8.57 14.27 -14.08
CA VAL A 226 -7.81 14.77 -12.92
C VAL A 226 -6.41 14.18 -12.88
N LEU A 227 -6.29 12.86 -12.79
CA LEU A 227 -5.01 12.22 -12.50
C LEU A 227 -4.00 12.36 -13.66
N ARG A 228 -4.42 12.17 -14.91
CA ARG A 228 -3.51 12.16 -16.06
C ARG A 228 -3.42 13.52 -16.74
N GLU A 229 -4.55 14.11 -17.13
CA GLU A 229 -4.56 15.34 -17.92
C GLU A 229 -4.20 16.58 -17.10
N GLU A 230 -4.71 16.70 -15.86
CA GLU A 230 -4.42 17.85 -15.00
C GLU A 230 -3.13 17.69 -14.17
N TRP A 231 -2.85 16.49 -13.66
CA TRP A 231 -1.68 16.27 -12.79
C TRP A 231 -0.46 15.72 -13.52
N GLY A 232 -0.60 15.18 -14.73
CA GLY A 232 0.51 14.62 -15.51
C GLY A 232 0.98 13.26 -15.02
N PHE A 233 0.09 12.43 -14.46
CA PHE A 233 0.47 11.09 -14.02
C PHE A 233 0.66 10.12 -15.19
N ASP A 234 1.90 9.64 -15.36
CA ASP A 234 2.27 8.68 -16.41
C ASP A 234 2.39 7.23 -15.92
N GLY A 235 2.22 7.01 -14.61
CA GLY A 235 2.29 5.67 -14.02
C GLY A 235 1.03 4.81 -14.28
N VAL A 236 0.99 3.67 -13.60
CA VAL A 236 -0.10 2.68 -13.69
C VAL A 236 -1.16 2.95 -12.64
N VAL A 237 -2.43 2.96 -13.04
CA VAL A 237 -3.56 2.89 -12.10
C VAL A 237 -3.90 1.42 -11.89
N VAL A 238 -3.74 0.95 -10.65
CA VAL A 238 -4.08 -0.41 -10.22
C VAL A 238 -5.40 -0.39 -9.44
N SER A 239 -6.22 -1.42 -9.55
CA SER A 239 -7.43 -1.53 -8.71
C SER A 239 -7.07 -1.91 -7.28
N ASP A 240 -7.90 -1.54 -6.30
CA ASP A 240 -7.95 -2.32 -5.07
C ASP A 240 -8.46 -3.75 -5.37
N TRP A 241 -8.24 -4.68 -4.45
CA TRP A 241 -8.43 -6.11 -4.70
C TRP A 241 -9.90 -6.46 -4.91
N ASN A 242 -10.29 -6.88 -6.12
CA ASN A 242 -11.68 -7.14 -6.54
C ASN A 242 -12.56 -5.87 -6.59
N ALA A 243 -11.97 -4.72 -6.93
CA ALA A 243 -12.70 -3.44 -7.05
C ALA A 243 -13.21 -3.15 -8.47
N VAL A 244 -12.97 -4.03 -9.44
CA VAL A 244 -13.43 -3.87 -10.82
C VAL A 244 -14.75 -4.60 -10.98
N THR A 245 -15.80 -3.89 -11.40
CA THR A 245 -17.11 -4.49 -11.67
C THR A 245 -17.43 -4.55 -13.16
N ASP A 246 -17.00 -3.54 -13.92
CA ASP A 246 -17.04 -3.51 -15.37
C ASP A 246 -15.63 -3.23 -15.91
N ARG A 247 -15.02 -4.25 -16.50
CA ARG A 247 -13.65 -4.21 -16.98
C ARG A 247 -13.47 -3.26 -18.17
N VAL A 248 -14.47 -3.21 -19.05
CA VAL A 248 -14.45 -2.37 -20.24
C VAL A 248 -14.59 -0.90 -19.83
N ALA A 249 -15.52 -0.58 -18.94
CA ALA A 249 -15.68 0.76 -18.38
C ALA A 249 -14.43 1.21 -17.62
N ALA A 250 -13.81 0.32 -16.84
CA ALA A 250 -12.58 0.63 -16.09
C ALA A 250 -11.40 0.98 -17.02
N LEU A 251 -11.17 0.19 -18.07
CA LEU A 251 -10.14 0.50 -19.07
C LEU A 251 -10.38 1.85 -19.73
N ARG A 252 -11.63 2.12 -20.15
CA ARG A 252 -12.01 3.43 -20.72
C ARG A 252 -11.88 4.58 -19.74
N ALA A 253 -12.00 4.32 -18.44
CA ALA A 253 -11.82 5.34 -17.41
C ALA A 253 -10.35 5.69 -17.19
N GLY A 254 -9.42 4.77 -17.49
CA GLY A 254 -7.99 4.92 -17.28
C GLY A 254 -7.41 4.02 -16.19
N LEU A 255 -8.15 2.99 -15.74
CA LEU A 255 -7.59 1.89 -14.97
C LEU A 255 -6.72 1.02 -15.90
N ASP A 256 -5.49 0.72 -15.51
CA ASP A 256 -4.59 -0.07 -16.35
C ASP A 256 -4.46 -1.52 -15.85
N LEU A 257 -4.44 -1.75 -14.54
CA LEU A 257 -4.20 -3.08 -13.94
C LEU A 257 -5.34 -3.48 -12.97
N GLU A 258 -6.05 -4.58 -13.26
CA GLU A 258 -6.98 -5.21 -12.31
C GLU A 258 -6.27 -6.22 -11.44
N MET A 259 -6.50 -6.11 -10.13
CA MET A 259 -6.00 -7.03 -9.10
C MET A 259 -7.16 -7.49 -8.20
N PRO A 260 -7.09 -8.72 -7.66
CA PRO A 260 -6.21 -9.80 -8.10
C PRO A 260 -6.65 -10.32 -9.48
N GLY A 261 -5.85 -11.17 -10.12
CA GLY A 261 -6.34 -11.93 -11.27
C GLY A 261 -6.14 -13.43 -11.12
N GLY A 262 -5.84 -14.11 -12.23
CA GLY A 262 -5.68 -15.56 -12.31
C GLY A 262 -6.95 -16.35 -12.66
N THR A 263 -8.11 -15.71 -12.78
CA THR A 263 -9.34 -16.33 -13.27
C THR A 263 -9.60 -16.08 -14.76
N GLY A 264 -9.00 -15.02 -15.34
CA GLY A 264 -9.28 -14.55 -16.70
C GLY A 264 -10.74 -14.14 -16.92
N ALA A 265 -11.52 -13.97 -15.84
CA ALA A 265 -12.97 -13.90 -15.90
C ALA A 265 -13.52 -12.71 -16.72
N HIS A 266 -12.72 -11.65 -16.87
CA HIS A 266 -13.09 -10.44 -17.60
C HIS A 266 -12.23 -10.20 -18.87
N ASP A 267 -11.31 -11.10 -19.21
CA ASP A 267 -10.43 -10.91 -20.38
C ASP A 267 -11.22 -11.04 -21.70
N ASP A 268 -12.21 -11.93 -21.73
CA ASP A 268 -13.12 -12.11 -22.88
C ASP A 268 -13.99 -10.87 -23.12
N ASP A 269 -14.38 -10.14 -22.06
CA ASP A 269 -15.16 -8.90 -22.17
C ASP A 269 -14.38 -7.82 -22.93
N VAL A 270 -13.06 -7.73 -22.69
CA VAL A 270 -12.17 -6.79 -23.39
C VAL A 270 -12.09 -7.12 -24.87
N THR A 271 -11.90 -8.39 -25.22
CA THR A 271 -11.80 -8.81 -26.63
C THR A 271 -13.14 -8.65 -27.36
N GLY A 272 -14.26 -8.93 -26.68
CA GLY A 272 -15.60 -8.67 -27.18
C GLY A 272 -15.84 -7.18 -27.46
N ALA A 273 -15.43 -6.30 -26.55
CA ALA A 273 -15.55 -4.85 -26.70
C ALA A 273 -14.70 -4.28 -27.85
N LEU A 274 -13.54 -4.89 -28.15
CA LEU A 274 -12.77 -4.54 -29.36
C LEU A 274 -13.51 -4.94 -30.64
N ALA A 275 -14.13 -6.11 -30.65
CA ALA A 275 -14.87 -6.59 -31.82
C ALA A 275 -16.11 -5.73 -32.13
N THR A 276 -16.74 -5.14 -31.11
CA THR A 276 -17.88 -4.24 -31.25
C THR A 276 -17.49 -2.77 -31.47
N GLY A 277 -16.21 -2.42 -31.28
CA GLY A 277 -15.69 -1.05 -31.35
C GLY A 277 -16.01 -0.19 -30.11
N GLU A 278 -16.41 -0.81 -29.00
CA GLU A 278 -16.58 -0.13 -27.72
C GLU A 278 -15.23 0.24 -27.08
N LEU A 279 -14.21 -0.60 -27.32
CA LEU A 279 -12.80 -0.29 -27.07
C LEU A 279 -12.07 -0.14 -28.41
N THR A 280 -11.07 0.74 -28.42
CA THR A 280 -10.10 0.82 -29.52
C THR A 280 -8.82 0.05 -29.18
N SER A 281 -8.07 -0.34 -30.20
CA SER A 281 -6.72 -0.90 -30.02
C SER A 281 -5.81 0.06 -29.25
N GLU A 282 -5.98 1.36 -29.49
CA GLU A 282 -5.22 2.44 -28.88
C GLU A 282 -5.46 2.55 -27.38
N ASP A 283 -6.71 2.34 -26.92
CA ASP A 283 -7.05 2.31 -25.49
C ASP A 283 -6.27 1.18 -24.78
N LEU A 284 -6.19 0.01 -25.41
CA LEU A 284 -5.51 -1.16 -24.88
C LEU A 284 -3.98 -0.98 -24.90
N ASP A 285 -3.44 -0.48 -26.01
CA ASP A 285 -2.00 -0.28 -26.19
C ASP A 285 -1.44 0.74 -25.21
N ALA A 286 -2.19 1.79 -24.88
CA ALA A 286 -1.80 2.77 -23.88
C ALA A 286 -1.63 2.13 -22.50
N SER A 287 -2.62 1.35 -22.04
CA SER A 287 -2.56 0.66 -20.75
C SER A 287 -1.47 -0.40 -20.71
N VAL A 288 -1.33 -1.19 -21.78
CA VAL A 288 -0.28 -2.22 -21.91
C VAL A 288 1.11 -1.60 -21.85
N THR A 289 1.32 -0.46 -22.51
CA THR A 289 2.59 0.26 -22.47
C THR A 289 2.96 0.70 -21.06
N ARG A 290 1.99 1.21 -20.28
CA ARG A 290 2.21 1.61 -18.88
C ARG A 290 2.50 0.41 -17.98
N VAL A 291 1.74 -0.67 -18.11
CA VAL A 291 1.95 -1.90 -17.33
C VAL A 291 3.31 -2.53 -17.66
N ALA A 292 3.68 -2.62 -18.94
CA ALA A 292 4.99 -3.08 -19.38
C ALA A 292 6.13 -2.24 -18.78
N ALA A 293 5.93 -0.93 -18.62
CA ALA A 293 6.92 -0.04 -18.03
C ALA A 293 7.19 -0.32 -16.54
N LEU A 294 6.35 -1.09 -15.83
CA LEU A 294 6.62 -1.54 -14.46
C LEU A 294 7.78 -2.53 -14.38
N ALA A 295 8.13 -3.20 -15.49
CA ALA A 295 9.29 -4.09 -15.55
C ALA A 295 10.60 -3.41 -15.15
N ARG A 296 10.69 -2.07 -15.19
CA ARG A 296 11.85 -1.31 -14.69
C ARG A 296 12.10 -1.47 -13.18
N TYR A 297 11.06 -1.81 -12.42
CA TYR A 297 11.15 -2.07 -10.98
C TYR A 297 11.49 -3.52 -10.67
N ALA A 298 11.27 -4.43 -11.64
CA ALA A 298 11.56 -5.83 -11.48
C ALA A 298 13.07 -6.05 -11.33
N SER A 299 13.45 -6.63 -10.20
CA SER A 299 14.84 -6.95 -9.90
C SER A 299 14.96 -8.41 -9.48
N SER A 300 16.04 -9.08 -9.87
CA SER A 300 16.43 -10.39 -9.33
C SER A 300 17.42 -10.29 -8.17
N ASP A 301 17.96 -9.10 -7.90
CA ASP A 301 18.86 -8.87 -6.77
C ASP A 301 18.08 -8.93 -5.44
N ARG A 302 18.64 -9.66 -4.47
CA ARG A 302 18.06 -9.92 -3.15
C ARG A 302 19.12 -9.63 -2.08
N PRO A 303 19.48 -8.36 -1.86
CA PRO A 303 20.52 -7.99 -0.90
C PRO A 303 20.09 -8.35 0.53
N SER A 304 21.05 -8.70 1.38
CA SER A 304 20.79 -8.88 2.81
C SER A 304 20.46 -7.54 3.48
N VAL A 305 19.57 -7.57 4.47
CA VAL A 305 19.16 -6.39 5.26
C VAL A 305 19.54 -6.58 6.73
N ASP A 306 20.00 -5.50 7.36
CA ASP A 306 20.24 -5.43 8.80
C ASP A 306 18.91 -5.21 9.55
N LEU A 307 18.25 -6.32 9.90
CA LEU A 307 16.97 -6.30 10.63
C LEU A 307 17.12 -5.79 12.06
N ASP A 308 18.28 -5.97 12.70
CA ASP A 308 18.53 -5.42 14.03
C ASP A 308 18.64 -3.89 13.97
N GLY A 309 19.36 -3.36 12.98
CA GLY A 309 19.42 -1.93 12.70
C GLY A 309 18.06 -1.35 12.34
N HIS A 310 17.24 -2.06 11.56
CA HIS A 310 15.88 -1.63 11.23
C HIS A 310 14.93 -1.65 12.45
N HIS A 311 15.08 -2.60 13.37
CA HIS A 311 14.32 -2.60 14.63
C HIS A 311 14.69 -1.41 15.52
N LEU A 312 15.99 -1.10 15.66
CA LEU A 312 16.44 0.10 16.38
C LEU A 312 15.93 1.38 15.72
N LEU A 313 15.90 1.41 14.39
CA LEU A 313 15.28 2.51 13.63
C LEU A 313 13.78 2.61 13.94
N ALA A 314 13.04 1.50 13.96
CA ALA A 314 11.61 1.52 14.28
C ALA A 314 11.35 2.07 15.69
N GLN A 315 12.19 1.73 16.68
CA GLN A 315 12.15 2.30 18.02
C GLN A 315 12.39 3.81 18.01
N GLU A 316 13.43 4.28 17.31
CA GLU A 316 13.76 5.70 17.20
C GLU A 316 12.59 6.48 16.56
N LEU A 317 12.09 6.01 15.42
CA LEU A 317 10.96 6.64 14.74
C LEU A 317 9.69 6.63 15.61
N ALA A 318 9.45 5.56 16.38
CA ALA A 318 8.32 5.52 17.32
C ALA A 318 8.43 6.62 18.39
N SER A 319 9.64 6.89 18.88
CA SER A 319 9.89 7.96 19.86
C SER A 319 9.67 9.36 19.28
N GLU A 320 10.03 9.58 18.02
CA GLU A 320 9.77 10.84 17.30
C GLU A 320 8.29 11.08 16.99
N CYS A 321 7.46 10.03 17.06
CA CYS A 321 6.02 10.09 16.78
C CYS A 321 5.14 10.27 18.03
N ALA A 322 5.70 10.10 19.23
CA ALA A 322 4.94 10.13 20.47
C ALA A 322 4.47 11.55 20.84
N VAL A 323 3.18 11.71 21.16
CA VAL A 323 2.61 13.01 21.55
C VAL A 323 2.35 13.05 23.07
N LEU A 324 3.04 13.93 23.77
CA LEU A 324 2.79 14.20 25.19
C LEU A 324 1.52 15.07 25.36
N LEU A 325 0.37 14.42 25.57
CA LEU A 325 -0.92 15.12 25.65
C LEU A 325 -1.10 15.94 26.94
N ARG A 326 -0.56 15.47 28.06
CA ARG A 326 -0.72 16.10 29.38
C ARG A 326 0.49 15.82 30.25
N ASN A 327 1.06 16.86 30.85
CA ASN A 327 2.12 16.75 31.86
C ASN A 327 1.88 17.80 32.95
N GLU A 328 1.36 17.38 34.09
CA GLU A 328 1.06 18.27 35.21
C GLU A 328 2.03 18.03 36.37
N ARG A 329 2.40 19.12 37.07
CA ARG A 329 3.22 19.08 38.28
C ARG A 329 4.58 18.37 38.07
N GLY A 330 5.10 18.38 36.85
CA GLY A 330 6.36 17.72 36.50
C GLY A 330 6.31 16.20 36.66
N ALA A 331 5.20 15.57 36.27
CA ALA A 331 5.04 14.12 36.35
C ALA A 331 6.02 13.36 35.43
N LEU A 332 6.33 13.93 34.26
CA LEU A 332 7.34 13.42 33.34
C LEU A 332 8.47 14.45 33.09
N PRO A 333 9.73 14.00 32.93
CA PRO A 333 10.20 12.60 33.06
C PRO A 333 10.12 12.09 34.50
N ILE A 334 10.06 10.77 34.68
CA ILE A 334 10.01 10.14 36.01
C ILE A 334 11.34 10.43 36.73
N PRO A 335 11.34 11.03 37.93
CA PRO A 335 12.58 11.29 38.66
C PRO A 335 13.27 10.00 39.16
N ASP A 336 14.59 10.05 39.28
CA ASP A 336 15.40 8.96 39.85
C ASP A 336 14.98 8.59 41.28
N GLY A 337 15.27 7.34 41.67
CA GLY A 337 15.00 6.83 43.02
C GLY A 337 13.51 6.73 43.40
N LYS A 338 12.59 6.92 42.44
CA LYS A 338 11.16 6.68 42.62
C LYS A 338 10.84 5.19 42.57
N GLN A 339 9.69 4.84 43.13
CA GLN A 339 9.08 3.53 42.91
C GLN A 339 7.97 3.70 41.89
N VAL A 340 7.93 2.82 40.90
CA VAL A 340 6.97 2.87 39.79
C VAL A 340 6.15 1.58 39.78
N ALA A 341 4.83 1.73 39.78
CA ALA A 341 3.91 0.64 39.55
C ALA A 341 3.39 0.71 38.10
N VAL A 342 3.67 -0.33 37.31
CA VAL A 342 3.22 -0.44 35.91
C VAL A 342 1.92 -1.24 35.88
N ILE A 343 0.83 -0.61 35.44
CA ILE A 343 -0.51 -1.25 35.43
C ILE A 343 -1.08 -1.25 34.01
N GLY A 344 -1.53 -2.43 33.55
CA GLY A 344 -2.22 -2.60 32.27
C GLY A 344 -1.67 -3.74 31.43
N ALA A 345 -2.55 -4.55 30.82
CA ALA A 345 -2.15 -5.68 29.97
C ALA A 345 -1.26 -5.26 28.79
N PHE A 346 -1.43 -4.05 28.26
CA PHE A 346 -0.58 -3.54 27.17
C PHE A 346 0.89 -3.34 27.55
N ALA A 347 1.21 -3.27 28.85
CA ALA A 347 2.61 -3.20 29.29
C ALA A 347 3.34 -4.53 29.05
N GLN A 348 2.61 -5.66 29.02
CA GLN A 348 3.16 -6.98 28.72
C GLN A 348 2.92 -7.40 27.26
N ALA A 349 1.73 -7.11 26.73
CA ALA A 349 1.31 -7.43 25.37
C ALA A 349 0.99 -6.14 24.60
N PRO A 350 2.00 -5.48 23.98
CA PRO A 350 1.82 -4.18 23.37
C PRO A 350 0.88 -4.20 22.18
N ARG A 351 0.06 -3.15 22.04
CA ARG A 351 -0.68 -2.84 20.81
C ARG A 351 0.14 -1.85 19.98
N TYR A 352 0.91 -2.36 19.02
CA TYR A 352 1.85 -1.57 18.23
C TYR A 352 1.41 -1.34 16.78
N GLN A 353 0.43 -2.08 16.29
CA GLN A 353 -0.08 -1.99 14.92
C GLN A 353 -1.60 -2.18 14.83
N GLY A 354 -2.17 -1.89 13.66
CA GLY A 354 -3.55 -2.22 13.31
C GLY A 354 -3.70 -3.62 12.71
N GLY A 355 -4.87 -3.91 12.15
CA GLY A 355 -5.20 -5.18 11.50
C GLY A 355 -5.38 -5.04 9.98
N GLY A 356 -5.90 -6.09 9.34
CA GLY A 356 -6.20 -6.10 7.91
C GLY A 356 -4.93 -6.18 7.04
N SER A 357 -4.98 -5.61 5.84
CA SER A 357 -3.91 -5.76 4.85
C SER A 357 -2.58 -5.14 5.27
N ALA A 358 -2.61 -4.15 6.18
CA ALA A 358 -1.42 -3.53 6.75
C ALA A 358 -0.82 -4.31 7.94
N HIS A 359 -1.33 -5.50 8.27
CA HIS A 359 -0.80 -6.31 9.35
C HIS A 359 0.57 -6.91 8.98
N VAL A 360 1.57 -6.67 9.83
CA VAL A 360 2.95 -7.11 9.63
C VAL A 360 3.26 -8.26 10.58
N ASN A 361 3.81 -9.36 10.06
CA ASN A 361 4.46 -10.38 10.88
C ASN A 361 5.82 -9.82 11.37
N ALA A 362 5.83 -9.23 12.56
CA ALA A 362 7.00 -8.50 13.06
C ALA A 362 8.17 -9.44 13.37
N THR A 363 9.38 -9.07 12.93
CA THR A 363 10.63 -9.79 13.25
C THR A 363 10.92 -9.83 14.76
N ARG A 364 10.61 -8.75 15.46
CA ARG A 364 10.78 -8.60 16.91
C ARG A 364 9.74 -7.62 17.46
N VAL A 365 9.27 -7.89 18.68
CA VAL A 365 8.38 -7.00 19.46
C VAL A 365 8.89 -6.97 20.89
N ASP A 366 9.27 -5.80 21.37
CA ASP A 366 9.73 -5.62 22.75
C ASP A 366 8.55 -5.37 23.69
N SER A 367 8.63 -5.94 24.90
CA SER A 367 7.65 -5.70 25.96
C SER A 367 7.92 -4.35 26.64
N PRO A 368 6.95 -3.42 26.72
CA PRO A 368 7.14 -2.15 27.42
C PRO A 368 7.56 -2.32 28.89
N LEU A 369 7.05 -3.36 29.57
CA LEU A 369 7.39 -3.66 30.96
C LEU A 369 8.86 -4.11 31.10
N GLU A 370 9.35 -4.94 30.18
CA GLU A 370 10.74 -5.40 30.19
C GLU A 370 11.67 -4.24 29.84
N ALA A 371 11.34 -3.46 28.80
CA ALA A 371 12.10 -2.26 28.44
C ALA A 371 12.17 -1.25 29.59
N LEU A 372 11.07 -1.04 30.32
CA LEU A 372 11.07 -0.17 31.51
C LEU A 372 11.97 -0.73 32.62
N ARG A 373 11.94 -2.04 32.87
CA ARG A 373 12.83 -2.68 33.87
C ARG A 373 14.29 -2.46 33.48
N ASP A 374 14.64 -2.70 32.23
CA ASP A 374 16.02 -2.56 31.76
C ASP A 374 16.53 -1.12 31.88
N LEU A 375 15.71 -0.12 31.50
CA LEU A 375 16.05 1.30 31.61
C LEU A 375 16.19 1.79 33.06
N THR A 376 15.49 1.15 34.00
CA THR A 376 15.39 1.63 35.39
C THR A 376 16.38 0.99 36.35
N ILE A 377 17.07 -0.09 35.93
CA ILE A 377 18.12 -0.75 36.71
C ILE A 377 19.21 0.26 37.11
N GLU A 378 19.73 1.04 36.15
CA GLU A 378 20.80 2.00 36.42
C GLU A 378 20.33 3.24 37.19
N GLN A 379 19.02 3.55 37.15
CA GLN A 379 18.40 4.70 37.82
C GLN A 379 17.95 4.42 39.26
N GLY A 380 18.13 3.17 39.74
CA GLY A 380 17.69 2.74 41.06
C GLY A 380 16.17 2.83 41.27
N ILE A 381 15.40 2.78 40.19
CA ILE A 381 13.94 2.84 40.24
C ILE A 381 13.40 1.42 40.45
N ALA A 382 12.60 1.21 41.50
CA ALA A 382 11.97 -0.08 41.76
C ALA A 382 10.66 -0.22 40.98
N ILE A 383 10.56 -1.26 40.14
CA ILE A 383 9.36 -1.57 39.35
C ILE A 383 8.51 -2.65 40.01
N SER A 384 7.23 -2.37 40.24
CA SER A 384 6.18 -3.38 40.45
C SER A 384 5.22 -3.38 39.27
N SER A 385 4.49 -4.48 39.05
CA SER A 385 3.56 -4.58 37.92
C SER A 385 2.30 -5.35 38.26
N ALA A 386 1.17 -4.93 37.70
CA ALA A 386 -0.11 -5.65 37.74
C ALA A 386 -0.83 -5.56 36.39
N GLU A 387 -1.53 -6.61 35.98
CA GLU A 387 -2.23 -6.63 34.69
C GLU A 387 -3.39 -5.63 34.64
N GLY A 388 -4.18 -5.54 35.72
CA GLY A 388 -5.31 -4.61 35.84
C GLY A 388 -6.56 -5.03 35.05
N PHE A 389 -6.44 -5.26 33.74
CA PHE A 389 -7.54 -5.62 32.83
C PHE A 389 -7.09 -6.63 31.77
N SER A 390 -8.00 -7.47 31.26
CA SER A 390 -7.73 -8.40 30.16
C SER A 390 -8.06 -7.79 28.79
N LEU A 391 -7.42 -8.30 27.73
CA LEU A 391 -7.59 -7.79 26.35
C LEU A 391 -8.78 -8.41 25.60
N ASP A 392 -9.37 -9.48 26.13
CA ASP A 392 -10.51 -10.22 25.56
C ASP A 392 -11.88 -9.65 25.99
N GLY A 393 -11.89 -8.61 26.83
CA GLY A 393 -13.10 -7.99 27.34
C GLY A 393 -13.78 -8.76 28.49
N THR A 394 -13.14 -9.80 29.05
CA THR A 394 -13.73 -10.63 30.13
C THR A 394 -13.30 -10.22 31.55
N GLY A 395 -12.42 -9.22 31.69
CA GLY A 395 -11.72 -8.91 32.94
C GLY A 395 -12.60 -8.48 34.11
N THR A 396 -12.60 -9.28 35.18
CA THR A 396 -12.88 -8.84 36.56
C THR A 396 -11.54 -8.58 37.27
N MET A 397 -11.36 -7.40 37.87
CA MET A 397 -10.12 -7.03 38.57
C MET A 397 -9.79 -8.03 39.68
N ARG A 398 -8.63 -8.69 39.60
CA ARG A 398 -7.94 -9.27 40.75
C ARG A 398 -6.59 -8.59 40.89
N VAL A 399 -6.48 -7.75 41.92
CA VAL A 399 -5.19 -7.21 42.36
C VAL A 399 -4.55 -8.29 43.24
N CYS A 400 -3.36 -8.75 42.86
CA CYS A 400 -2.50 -9.56 43.72
C CYS A 400 -1.50 -8.66 44.45
#